data_AF-A0AAW8KUI9-F1
#
_entry.id   AF-A0AAW8KUI9-F1
#
_cell.length_a   1.000
_cell.length_b   1.000
_cell.length_c   1.000
_cell.angle_alpha   90.00
_cell.angle_beta   90.00
_cell.angle_gamma   90.00
#
_symmetry.space_group_name_H-M   'P 1'
#
loop_
_entity.id
_entity.type
_entity.pdbx_description
1 polymer ?
#
loop_
_entity_poly.entity_id
_entity_poly.type
_entity_poly.pdbx_seq_one_letter_code
_entity_poly.pdbx_strand_id
1 'polypeptide(L)'
;QVINSNPVILTVQPIYSLSLQSNQQNIGTIGSKLNFPHVLTNTGNIADSYKITLNQLTNDQFDLENIAVYADRDQNGEPDDNNNLLNNAILNLEAGESVAVVVVGSIP
;
A
#
# COMPACT_ATOMS: atom_id res chain seq x y z
N GLN A 1 -59.17 -5.30 -5.24
CA GLN A 1 -58.07 -5.80 -6.09
C GLN A 1 -56.81 -5.73 -5.27
N VAL A 2 -56.15 -6.86 -5.00
CA VAL A 2 -54.85 -6.87 -4.28
C VAL A 2 -53.77 -6.91 -5.34
N ILE A 3 -52.96 -5.85 -5.42
CA ILE A 3 -51.80 -5.84 -6.30
C ILE A 3 -50.69 -6.56 -5.56
N ASN A 4 -50.30 -7.74 -6.04
CA ASN A 4 -49.15 -8.45 -5.51
C ASN A 4 -47.89 -7.93 -6.22
N SER A 5 -46.97 -7.34 -5.46
CA SER A 5 -45.62 -7.04 -5.91
C SER A 5 -44.73 -8.25 -5.63
N ASN A 6 -43.88 -8.61 -6.60
CA ASN A 6 -42.84 -9.61 -6.39
C ASN A 6 -41.54 -8.88 -6.01
N PRO A 7 -40.86 -9.24 -4.91
CA PRO A 7 -39.59 -8.61 -4.56
C PRO A 7 -38.50 -9.03 -5.56
N VAL A 8 -37.69 -8.06 -5.98
CA VAL A 8 -36.41 -8.29 -6.66
C VAL A 8 -35.31 -8.31 -5.60
N ILE A 9 -34.46 -9.34 -5.65
CA ILE A 9 -33.26 -9.45 -4.82
C ILE A 9 -32.06 -9.31 -5.75
N LEU A 10 -31.24 -8.29 -5.52
CA LEU A 10 -29.95 -8.12 -6.19
C LEU A 10 -28.86 -8.61 -5.24
N THR A 11 -28.05 -9.56 -5.68
CA THR A 11 -26.84 -9.97 -4.96
C THR A 11 -25.63 -9.38 -5.67
N VAL A 12 -24.81 -8.63 -4.94
CA VAL A 12 -23.54 -8.13 -5.44
C VAL A 12 -22.47 -9.13 -5.05
N GLN A 13 -21.72 -9.64 -6.03
CA GLN A 13 -20.61 -10.55 -5.77
C GLN A 13 -19.41 -9.79 -5.19
N PRO A 14 -18.62 -10.43 -4.30
CA PRO A 14 -17.38 -9.84 -3.81
C PRO A 14 -16.37 -9.69 -4.94
N ILE A 15 -15.78 -8.50 -5.01
CA ILE A 15 -14.72 -8.12 -5.94
C ILE A 15 -13.53 -7.71 -5.09
N TYR A 16 -12.44 -8.44 -5.25
CA TYR A 16 -11.13 -8.14 -4.66
C TYR A 16 -10.32 -7.37 -5.69
N SER A 17 -9.90 -6.15 -5.35
CA SER A 17 -9.13 -5.30 -6.25
C SER A 17 -8.26 -4.35 -5.44
N LEU A 18 -7.07 -4.05 -5.95
CA LEU A 18 -6.06 -3.25 -5.28
C LEU A 18 -5.40 -2.32 -6.28
N SER A 19 -5.12 -1.10 -5.84
CA SER A 19 -4.23 -0.16 -6.53
C SER A 19 -3.09 0.25 -5.60
N LEU A 20 -1.87 0.32 -6.15
CA LEU A 20 -0.69 0.86 -5.47
C LEU A 20 -0.12 1.98 -6.34
N GLN A 21 0.18 3.14 -5.75
CA GLN A 21 0.75 4.28 -6.48
C GLN A 21 2.02 3.88 -7.26
N SER A 22 2.06 4.36 -8.51
CA SER A 22 3.12 4.18 -9.52
C SER A 22 4.55 4.39 -9.03
N ASN A 23 5.49 3.74 -9.72
CA ASN A 23 6.93 3.89 -9.59
C ASN A 23 7.39 5.34 -9.40
N GLN A 24 8.38 5.51 -8.53
CA GLN A 24 9.05 6.77 -8.28
C GLN A 24 10.51 6.69 -8.71
N GLN A 25 11.08 7.85 -9.02
CA GLN A 25 12.51 8.01 -9.26
C GLN A 25 13.04 9.08 -8.33
N ASN A 26 14.06 8.74 -7.55
CA ASN A 26 14.75 9.66 -6.68
C ASN A 26 16.25 9.61 -6.99
N ILE A 27 16.91 10.76 -6.86
CA ILE A 27 18.36 10.90 -7.01
C ILE A 27 18.91 11.25 -5.63
N GLY A 28 19.92 10.50 -5.17
CA GLY A 28 20.60 10.75 -3.91
C GLY A 28 22.10 10.63 -4.05
N THR A 29 22.81 11.03 -3.01
CA THR A 29 24.27 10.87 -2.91
C THR A 29 24.63 9.65 -2.06
N ILE A 30 25.84 9.13 -2.21
CA ILE A 30 26.37 8.01 -1.41
C ILE A 30 26.14 8.27 0.09
N GLY A 31 25.68 7.25 0.82
CA GLY A 31 25.37 7.32 2.25
C GLY A 31 24.08 8.08 2.61
N SER A 32 23.34 8.61 1.63
CA SER A 32 22.09 9.34 1.91
C SER A 32 20.90 8.40 2.08
N LYS A 33 19.95 8.81 2.92
CA LYS A 33 18.63 8.17 3.04
C LYS A 33 17.74 8.58 1.87
N LEU A 34 17.02 7.62 1.32
CA LEU A 34 15.97 7.82 0.32
C LEU A 34 14.62 7.39 0.89
N ASN A 35 13.58 8.14 0.52
CA ASN A 35 12.21 7.88 0.89
C ASN A 35 11.36 7.77 -0.37
N PHE A 36 10.51 6.74 -0.45
CA PHE A 36 9.58 6.51 -1.55
C PHE A 36 8.17 6.36 -0.98
N PRO A 37 7.38 7.45 -0.91
CA PRO A 37 5.99 7.39 -0.46
C PRO A 37 5.11 6.67 -1.48
N HIS A 38 4.20 5.81 -1.03
CA HIS A 38 3.21 5.13 -1.84
C HIS A 38 1.85 5.17 -1.16
N VAL A 39 0.80 5.22 -1.95
CA VAL A 39 -0.57 5.04 -1.48
C VAL A 39 -1.11 3.71 -1.99
N LEU A 40 -1.56 2.86 -1.07
CA LEU A 40 -2.23 1.62 -1.34
C LEU A 40 -3.74 1.82 -1.10
N THR A 41 -4.57 1.45 -2.08
CA THR A 41 -6.03 1.62 -2.04
C THR A 41 -6.73 0.31 -2.34
N ASN A 42 -7.65 -0.11 -1.47
CA ASN A 42 -8.57 -1.20 -1.75
C ASN A 42 -9.64 -0.71 -2.73
N THR A 43 -9.53 -1.11 -4.01
CA THR A 43 -10.49 -0.77 -5.07
C THR A 43 -11.57 -1.83 -5.24
N GLY A 44 -11.62 -2.83 -4.35
CA GLY A 44 -12.67 -3.82 -4.26
C GLY A 44 -13.98 -3.24 -3.69
N ASN A 45 -14.98 -4.11 -3.55
CA ASN A 45 -16.28 -3.75 -2.97
C ASN A 45 -16.52 -4.35 -1.58
N ILE A 46 -15.51 -4.98 -0.99
CA ILE A 46 -15.50 -5.54 0.37
C ILE A 46 -14.20 -5.19 1.09
N ALA A 47 -14.20 -5.32 2.41
CA ALA A 47 -12.99 -5.23 3.21
C ALA A 47 -12.00 -6.36 2.87
N ASP A 48 -10.71 -6.05 2.90
CA ASP A 48 -9.64 -7.00 2.60
C ASP A 48 -8.39 -6.76 3.46
N SER A 49 -7.50 -7.74 3.49
CA SER A 49 -6.25 -7.72 4.26
C SER A 49 -5.04 -7.80 3.35
N TYR A 50 -4.12 -6.84 3.49
CA TYR A 50 -2.92 -6.72 2.68
C TYR A 50 -1.65 -6.95 3.50
N LYS A 51 -0.70 -7.65 2.90
CA LYS A 51 0.66 -7.80 3.42
C LYS A 51 1.64 -7.10 2.50
N ILE A 52 2.55 -6.33 3.06
CA ILE A 52 3.62 -5.69 2.29
C ILE A 52 4.83 -6.62 2.23
N THR A 53 5.36 -6.78 1.03
CA THR A 53 6.65 -7.40 0.78
C THR A 53 7.46 -6.48 -0.10
N LEU A 54 8.77 -6.45 0.12
CA LEU A 54 9.69 -5.66 -0.69
C LEU A 54 10.73 -6.58 -1.31
N ASN A 55 11.02 -6.36 -2.59
CA ASN A 55 12.08 -7.06 -3.30
C ASN A 55 12.90 -6.02 -4.09
N GLN A 56 14.22 -6.07 -3.93
CA GLN A 56 15.16 -5.29 -4.73
C GLN A 56 15.40 -6.00 -6.06
N LEU A 57 15.61 -5.25 -7.14
CA LEU A 57 15.86 -5.84 -8.45
C LEU A 57 17.32 -6.28 -8.53
N THR A 58 17.58 -7.50 -8.99
CA THR A 58 18.96 -8.01 -9.08
C THR A 58 19.66 -7.64 -10.40
N ASN A 59 18.98 -6.94 -11.30
CA ASN A 59 19.50 -6.55 -12.62
C ASN A 59 19.57 -5.02 -12.73
N ASP A 60 20.06 -4.38 -11.67
CA ASP A 60 20.40 -2.98 -11.64
C ASP A 60 21.84 -2.78 -11.09
N GLN A 61 22.22 -1.54 -10.84
CA GLN A 61 23.57 -1.17 -10.40
C GLN A 61 23.68 -0.98 -8.89
N PHE A 62 22.57 -1.00 -8.14
CA PHE A 62 22.54 -0.55 -6.75
C PHE A 62 21.42 -1.24 -5.94
N ASP A 63 21.83 -1.89 -4.86
CA ASP A 63 20.93 -2.29 -3.77
C ASP A 63 20.97 -1.25 -2.64
N LEU A 64 19.81 -0.84 -2.14
CA LEU A 64 19.64 -0.06 -0.92
C LEU A 64 19.93 -0.92 0.32
N GLU A 65 20.57 -0.30 1.30
CA GLU A 65 20.76 -0.87 2.63
C GLU A 65 19.68 -0.37 3.61
N ASN A 66 19.59 -1.01 4.78
CA ASN A 66 18.72 -0.61 5.89
C ASN A 66 17.25 -0.40 5.49
N ILE A 67 16.75 -1.23 4.58
CA ILE A 67 15.41 -1.06 4.02
C ILE A 67 14.33 -1.33 5.06
N ALA A 68 13.35 -0.42 5.12
CA ALA A 68 12.15 -0.58 5.92
C ALA A 68 10.94 0.08 5.24
N VAL A 69 9.73 -0.29 5.68
CA VAL A 69 8.49 0.34 5.23
C VAL A 69 7.70 0.79 6.44
N TYR A 70 7.27 2.04 6.48
CA TYR A 70 6.55 2.63 7.60
C TYR A 70 5.24 3.28 7.13
N ALA A 71 4.35 3.60 8.07
CA ALA A 71 3.17 4.41 7.76
C ALA A 71 3.57 5.89 7.55
N ASP A 72 2.93 6.54 6.57
CA ASP A 72 3.07 7.97 6.24
C ASP A 72 1.64 8.56 6.19
N ARG A 73 1.03 8.74 7.36
CA ARG A 73 -0.40 9.06 7.52
C ARG A 73 -0.69 10.51 7.12
N ASP A 74 0.27 11.41 7.30
CA ASP A 74 0.15 12.81 6.88
C ASP A 74 0.60 13.07 5.44
N GLN A 75 1.12 12.04 4.75
CA GLN A 75 1.54 12.07 3.35
C GLN A 75 2.66 13.08 3.06
N ASN A 76 3.54 13.29 4.04
CA ASN A 76 4.67 14.21 3.92
C ASN A 76 5.93 13.57 3.31
N GLY A 77 5.91 12.25 3.09
CA GLY A 77 7.04 11.48 2.55
C GLY A 77 8.06 11.02 3.58
N GLU A 78 7.82 11.21 4.88
CA GLU A 78 8.63 10.72 5.99
C GLU A 78 7.86 9.68 6.83
N PRO A 79 8.57 8.77 7.52
CA PRO A 79 7.95 7.84 8.45
C PRO A 79 7.30 8.57 9.64
N ASP A 80 6.03 8.28 9.91
CA ASP A 80 5.33 8.79 11.10
C ASP A 80 5.57 7.94 12.36
N ASP A 81 5.99 6.69 12.17
CA ASP A 81 6.30 5.77 13.24
C ASP A 81 7.50 4.87 12.91
N ASN A 82 7.90 4.07 13.90
CA ASN A 82 9.01 3.13 13.80
C ASN A 82 8.53 1.68 13.64
N ASN A 83 7.26 1.46 13.25
CA ASN A 83 6.72 0.11 13.08
C ASN A 83 6.97 -0.40 11.67
N ASN A 84 8.04 -1.17 11.48
CA ASN A 84 8.39 -1.69 10.16
C ASN A 84 7.34 -2.70 9.66
N LEU A 85 6.58 -2.31 8.64
CA LEU A 85 5.50 -3.07 8.03
C LEU A 85 5.99 -4.34 7.31
N LEU A 86 7.30 -4.45 7.02
CA LEU A 86 7.90 -5.68 6.47
C LEU A 86 7.94 -6.83 7.48
N ASN A 87 7.78 -6.56 8.79
CA ASN A 87 7.81 -7.57 9.85
C ASN A 87 6.48 -8.34 9.97
N ASN A 88 5.94 -8.81 8.83
CA ASN A 88 4.65 -9.50 8.73
C ASN A 88 3.44 -8.71 9.25
N ALA A 89 3.45 -7.38 9.13
CA ALA A 89 2.29 -6.57 9.43
C ALA A 89 1.13 -6.88 8.45
N ILE A 90 -0.09 -6.84 8.96
CA ILE A 90 -1.32 -6.98 8.17
C ILE A 90 -2.05 -5.65 8.20
N LEU A 91 -2.34 -5.10 7.03
CA LEU A 91 -3.13 -3.89 6.83
C LEU A 91 -4.54 -4.29 6.46
N ASN A 92 -5.52 -3.88 7.25
CA ASN A 92 -6.94 -4.11 6.94
C ASN A 92 -7.50 -2.83 6.34
N LEU A 93 -8.15 -2.94 5.19
CA LEU A 93 -8.75 -1.81 4.50
C LEU A 93 -10.18 -2.13 4.09
N GLU A 94 -11.09 -1.24 4.44
CA GLU A 94 -12.46 -1.24 3.93
C GLU A 94 -12.48 -0.96 2.43
N ALA A 95 -13.62 -1.24 1.79
CA ALA A 95 -13.81 -0.94 0.37
C ALA A 95 -13.65 0.57 0.11
N GLY A 96 -12.71 0.94 -0.76
CA GLY A 96 -12.38 2.34 -1.07
C GLY A 96 -11.44 3.01 -0.07
N GLU A 97 -11.00 2.32 0.98
CA GLU A 97 -10.03 2.86 1.94
C GLU A 97 -8.61 2.84 1.38
N SER A 98 -7.82 3.84 1.79
CA SER A 98 -6.43 4.00 1.41
C SER A 98 -5.53 4.08 2.63
N VAL A 99 -4.31 3.55 2.50
CA VAL A 99 -3.22 3.71 3.46
C VAL A 99 -1.99 4.24 2.72
N ALA A 100 -1.39 5.27 3.30
CA ALA A 100 -0.12 5.81 2.81
C ALA A 100 1.04 5.21 3.61
N VAL A 101 2.05 4.78 2.89
CA VAL A 101 3.25 4.12 3.40
C VAL A 101 4.47 4.71 2.75
N VAL A 102 5.60 4.71 3.45
CA VAL A 102 6.88 5.17 2.90
C VAL A 102 7.90 4.05 2.99
N VAL A 103 8.52 3.74 1.86
CA VAL A 103 9.70 2.88 1.81
C VAL A 103 10.92 3.74 2.09
N VAL A 104 11.75 3.34 3.03
CA VAL A 104 13.02 3.99 3.32
C VAL A 104 14.18 3.04 3.07
N GLY A 105 15.31 3.57 2.64
CA GLY A 105 16.57 2.85 2.50
C GLY A 105 17.74 3.82 2.39
N SER A 106 18.97 3.32 2.51
CA SER A 106 20.19 4.11 2.36
C SER A 106 20.98 3.67 1.14
N ILE A 107 21.54 4.64 0.41
CA ILE A 107 22.51 4.35 -0.65
C ILE A 107 23.81 3.88 0.01
N PRO A 108 24.37 2.70 -0.34
CA PRO A 108 25.66 2.23 0.15
C PRO A 108 26.80 3.22 -0.09
#